data_AF-A0AAE1S7M7-F1
#
_entry.id   AF-A0AAE1S7M7-F1
#
_cell.length_a   1.000
_cell.length_b   1.000
_cell.length_c   1.000
_cell.angle_alpha   90.00
_cell.angle_beta   90.00
_cell.angle_gamma   90.00
#
_symmetry.space_group_name_H-M   'P 1'
#
loop_
_entity.id
_entity.type
_entity.pdbx_description
1 polymer ?
#
loop_
_entity_poly.entity_id
_entity_poly.type
_entity_poly.pdbx_seq_one_letter_code
_entity_poly.pdbx_strand_id
1 'polypeptide(L)'
;MNPIHKKIPLLIHNGKPICESLMTVEFIDEVWKDKDSLMPSDPYQRAHARFWADYIDRKDRQTWEPEGEEEEEGKQELLESLKVLELEALGDKPYFGGENFGFVDIALITFSNFSIEAECPKLIAWGNRCMQRESTSKSLPDPYKIYELILNYRKHLGPE
;
A
#
# COMPACT_ATOMS: atom_id res chain seq x y z
N MET A 1 -21.70 6.47 -7.87
CA MET A 1 -20.93 5.22 -8.04
C MET A 1 -19.91 5.42 -9.14
N ASN A 2 -18.74 4.76 -9.10
CA ASN A 2 -17.64 4.91 -10.08
C ASN A 2 -18.06 4.40 -11.46
N PRO A 3 -18.49 5.28 -12.39
CA PRO A 3 -18.99 4.84 -13.69
C PRO A 3 -17.85 4.59 -14.68
N ILE A 4 -16.65 5.08 -14.38
CA ILE A 4 -15.48 5.06 -15.27
C ILE A 4 -14.73 3.75 -15.12
N HIS A 5 -14.19 3.48 -13.93
CA HIS A 5 -13.34 2.31 -13.71
C HIS A 5 -14.10 1.10 -13.18
N LYS A 6 -15.29 1.31 -12.58
CA LYS A 6 -16.09 0.24 -11.94
C LYS A 6 -15.28 -0.58 -10.91
N LYS A 7 -14.25 0.03 -10.32
CA LYS A 7 -13.35 -0.56 -9.31
C LYS A 7 -13.68 -0.04 -7.91
N ILE A 8 -13.34 -0.87 -6.92
CA ILE A 8 -13.21 -0.50 -5.50
C ILE A 8 -11.74 -0.18 -5.19
N PRO A 9 -11.44 0.56 -4.10
CA PRO A 9 -12.36 1.17 -3.14
C PRO A 9 -13.11 2.40 -3.70
N LEU A 10 -14.29 2.66 -3.13
CA LEU A 10 -15.07 3.88 -3.37
C LEU A 10 -15.65 4.36 -2.04
N LEU A 11 -15.32 5.60 -1.66
CA LEU A 11 -15.88 6.25 -0.48
C LEU A 11 -17.11 7.08 -0.89
N ILE A 12 -18.20 7.00 -0.13
CA ILE A 12 -19.37 7.87 -0.32
C ILE A 12 -19.45 8.81 0.88
N HIS A 13 -19.19 10.10 0.66
CA HIS A 13 -19.30 11.12 1.68
C HIS A 13 -20.44 12.09 1.33
N ASN A 14 -21.49 12.14 2.15
CA ASN A 14 -22.68 12.98 1.92
C ASN A 14 -23.30 12.78 0.53
N GLY A 15 -23.42 11.52 0.10
CA GLY A 15 -23.96 11.13 -1.21
C GLY A 15 -23.02 11.36 -2.39
N LYS A 16 -21.81 11.90 -2.17
CA LYS A 16 -20.81 12.16 -3.22
C LYS A 16 -19.76 11.06 -3.23
N PRO A 17 -19.54 10.39 -4.38
CA PRO A 17 -18.52 9.34 -4.48
C PRO A 17 -17.12 9.94 -4.67
N ILE A 18 -16.13 9.34 -4.00
CA ILE A 18 -14.70 9.53 -4.21
C ILE A 18 -14.14 8.17 -4.63
N CYS A 19 -13.44 8.15 -5.77
CA CYS A 19 -12.83 6.96 -6.34
C CYS A 19 -11.31 7.02 -6.18
N GLU A 20 -10.63 5.91 -6.46
CA GLU A 20 -9.19 5.73 -6.27
C GLU A 20 -8.77 5.75 -4.80
N SER A 21 -8.00 4.74 -4.39
CA SER A 21 -7.59 4.54 -2.99
C SER A 21 -6.79 5.73 -2.46
N LEU A 22 -5.74 6.14 -3.17
CA LEU A 22 -4.86 7.23 -2.74
C LEU A 22 -5.60 8.58 -2.67
N MET A 23 -6.45 8.88 -3.67
CA MET A 23 -7.28 10.10 -3.65
C MET A 23 -8.28 10.09 -2.49
N THR A 24 -8.80 8.91 -2.14
CA THR A 24 -9.69 8.74 -0.98
C THR A 24 -8.96 9.03 0.32
N VAL A 25 -7.71 8.57 0.48
CA VAL A 25 -6.90 8.85 1.67
C VAL A 25 -6.57 10.33 1.77
N GLU A 26 -6.19 11.00 0.67
CA GLU A 26 -5.99 12.45 0.67
C GLU A 26 -7.27 13.21 1.06
N PHE A 27 -8.42 12.83 0.50
CA PHE A 27 -9.70 13.42 0.87
C PHE A 27 -10.01 13.27 2.37
N ILE A 28 -9.69 12.12 2.96
CA ILE A 28 -9.87 11.90 4.39
C ILE A 28 -8.99 12.86 5.21
N ASP A 29 -7.71 12.99 4.87
CA ASP A 29 -6.78 13.90 5.55
C ASP A 29 -7.23 15.37 5.44
N GLU A 30 -7.79 15.77 4.30
CA GLU A 30 -8.26 17.15 4.08
C GLU A 30 -9.58 17.47 4.79
N VAL A 31 -10.44 16.48 5.03
CA VAL A 31 -11.77 16.69 5.64
C VAL A 31 -11.74 16.56 7.15
N TRP A 32 -11.02 15.57 7.70
CA TRP A 32 -10.98 15.29 9.14
C TRP A 32 -9.72 15.86 9.81
N LYS A 33 -9.62 17.19 9.82
CA LYS A 33 -8.45 17.93 10.35
C LYS A 33 -8.31 17.95 11.88
N ASP A 34 -9.29 17.41 12.61
CA ASP A 34 -9.23 17.27 14.07
C ASP A 34 -8.40 16.05 14.52
N LYS A 35 -7.84 15.29 13.58
CA LYS A 35 -7.02 14.09 13.80
C LYS A 35 -5.57 14.31 13.38
N ASP A 36 -4.75 13.29 13.66
CA ASP A 36 -3.37 13.25 13.19
C ASP A 36 -3.33 13.33 11.67
N SER A 37 -2.51 14.24 11.14
CA SER A 37 -2.38 14.42 9.70
C SER A 37 -1.55 13.31 9.09
N LEU A 38 -2.05 12.77 7.97
CA LEU A 38 -1.40 11.74 7.17
C LEU A 38 -0.39 12.34 6.20
N MET A 39 -0.55 13.61 5.84
CA MET A 39 0.29 14.31 4.87
C MET A 39 1.16 15.38 5.52
N PRO A 40 2.40 15.58 5.04
CA PRO A 40 3.19 16.72 5.45
C PRO A 40 2.51 18.06 5.08
N SER A 41 2.64 19.04 5.97
CA SER A 41 2.18 20.41 5.72
C SER A 41 3.09 21.15 4.74
N ASP A 42 4.39 20.86 4.78
CA ASP A 42 5.38 21.40 3.84
C ASP A 42 5.10 20.90 2.40
N PRO A 43 4.98 21.80 1.40
CA PRO A 43 4.66 21.41 0.04
C PRO A 43 5.67 20.45 -0.60
N TYR A 44 6.97 20.59 -0.30
CA TYR A 44 8.01 19.75 -0.88
C TYR A 44 7.93 18.33 -0.32
N GLN A 45 7.83 18.20 1.00
CA GLN A 45 7.65 16.90 1.65
C GLN A 45 6.34 16.23 1.23
N ARG A 46 5.26 17.00 1.03
CA ARG A 46 3.99 16.48 0.54
C ARG A 46 4.10 15.94 -0.90
N ALA A 47 4.85 16.62 -1.76
CA ALA A 47 5.13 16.14 -3.11
C ALA A 47 5.94 14.82 -3.09
N HIS A 48 6.91 14.70 -2.18
CA HIS A 48 7.65 13.45 -1.96
C HIS A 48 6.76 12.31 -1.46
N ALA A 49 5.86 12.56 -0.53
CA ALA A 49 4.91 11.55 -0.07
C ALA A 49 4.03 11.04 -1.22
N ARG A 50 3.55 11.94 -2.09
CA ARG A 50 2.79 11.56 -3.29
C ARG A 50 3.60 10.76 -4.28
N PHE A 51 4.86 11.14 -4.51
CA PHE A 51 5.76 10.41 -5.39
C PHE A 51 5.93 8.95 -4.95
N TRP A 52 6.22 8.72 -3.67
CA TRP A 52 6.40 7.36 -3.17
C TRP A 52 5.11 6.55 -3.17
N ALA A 53 3.96 7.15 -2.86
CA ALA A 53 2.68 6.48 -2.95
C ALA A 53 2.32 6.09 -4.41
N ASP A 54 2.58 6.96 -5.39
CA ASP A 54 2.40 6.66 -6.81
C ASP A 54 3.38 5.56 -7.29
N TYR A 55 4.62 5.60 -6.81
CA TYR A 55 5.60 4.53 -7.09
C TYR A 55 5.07 3.17 -6.62
N ILE A 56 4.53 3.10 -5.40
CA ILE A 56 3.94 1.87 -4.84
C ILE A 56 2.72 1.43 -5.66
N ASP A 57 1.77 2.33 -5.95
CA ASP A 57 0.53 1.98 -6.70
C ASP A 57 0.84 1.42 -8.10
N ARG A 58 1.88 1.93 -8.76
CA ARG A 58 2.33 1.40 -10.06
C ARG A 58 2.95 0.01 -9.93
N LYS A 59 3.76 -0.21 -8.90
CA LYS A 59 4.43 -1.51 -8.69
C LYS A 59 3.44 -2.59 -8.28
N ASP A 60 2.45 -2.28 -7.46
CA ASP A 60 1.39 -3.24 -7.13
C ASP A 60 0.65 -3.69 -8.39
N ARG A 61 0.20 -2.76 -9.25
CA ARG A 61 -0.50 -3.11 -10.49
C ARG A 61 0.30 -4.05 -11.39
N GLN A 62 1.60 -3.81 -11.52
CA GLN A 62 2.51 -4.67 -12.31
C GLN A 62 2.67 -6.07 -11.69
N THR A 63 2.57 -6.20 -10.37
CA THR A 63 2.75 -7.48 -9.65
C THR A 63 1.57 -8.43 -9.85
N TRP A 64 0.37 -7.92 -10.11
CA TRP A 64 -0.83 -8.73 -10.36
C TRP A 64 -1.01 -9.13 -11.82
N GLU A 65 -0.09 -8.76 -12.71
CA GLU A 65 -0.23 -8.90 -14.16
C GLU A 65 0.54 -10.04 -14.87
N PRO A 66 1.55 -10.77 -14.32
CA PRO A 66 2.25 -11.81 -15.09
C PRO A 66 1.83 -13.27 -14.79
N GLU A 67 1.81 -14.09 -15.84
CA GLU A 67 1.69 -15.57 -15.85
C GLU A 67 2.95 -16.20 -16.50
N GLY A 68 3.47 -17.32 -15.97
CA GLY A 68 4.56 -18.10 -16.60
C GLY A 68 5.99 -17.71 -16.17
N GLU A 69 6.98 -17.81 -17.07
CA GLU A 69 8.40 -17.45 -16.81
C GLU A 69 8.57 -15.98 -16.36
N GLU A 70 7.60 -15.12 -16.67
CA GLU A 70 7.50 -13.73 -16.20
C GLU A 70 7.27 -13.62 -14.68
N GLU A 71 6.88 -14.71 -13.99
CA GLU A 71 6.65 -14.70 -12.53
C GLU A 71 7.93 -14.50 -11.73
N GLU A 72 9.05 -15.16 -12.11
CA GLU A 72 10.32 -15.01 -11.38
C GLU A 72 10.98 -13.65 -11.65
N GLU A 73 10.91 -13.16 -12.89
CA GLU A 73 11.36 -11.79 -13.21
C GLU A 73 10.53 -10.73 -12.48
N GLY A 74 9.20 -10.91 -12.42
CA GLY A 74 8.30 -10.03 -11.68
C GLY A 74 8.56 -10.03 -10.17
N LYS A 75 8.85 -11.21 -9.57
CA LYS A 75 9.28 -11.31 -8.16
C LYS A 75 10.60 -10.57 -7.93
N GLN A 76 11.56 -10.72 -8.83
CA GLN A 76 12.84 -10.03 -8.72
C GLN A 76 12.67 -8.51 -8.85
N GLU A 77 11.85 -8.03 -9.79
CA GLU A 77 11.56 -6.60 -9.95
C GLU A 77 10.84 -6.02 -8.73
N LEU A 78 9.86 -6.75 -8.18
CA LEU A 78 9.19 -6.36 -6.94
C LEU A 78 10.20 -6.26 -5.80
N LEU A 79 11.09 -7.25 -5.67
CA LEU A 79 12.12 -7.26 -4.63
C LEU A 79 13.04 -6.05 -4.73
N GLU A 80 13.53 -5.72 -5.92
CA GLU A 80 14.36 -4.54 -6.14
C GLU A 80 13.59 -3.24 -5.85
N SER A 81 12.29 -3.19 -6.17
CA SER A 81 11.43 -2.05 -5.82
C SER A 81 11.27 -1.90 -4.30
N LEU A 82 11.16 -3.01 -3.57
CA LEU A 82 11.12 -3.00 -2.10
C LEU A 82 12.46 -2.56 -1.49
N LYS A 83 13.60 -2.96 -2.07
CA LYS A 83 14.92 -2.45 -1.65
C LYS A 83 15.05 -0.95 -1.85
N VAL A 84 14.54 -0.41 -2.97
CA VAL A 84 14.49 1.05 -3.19
C VAL A 84 13.64 1.73 -2.11
N LEU A 85 12.47 1.19 -1.80
CA LEU A 85 11.62 1.73 -0.72
C LEU A 85 12.31 1.67 0.65
N GLU A 86 13.02 0.58 0.95
CA GLU A 86 13.74 0.43 2.20
C GLU A 86 14.88 1.47 2.35
N LEU A 87 15.69 1.61 1.31
CA LEU A 87 16.92 2.40 1.36
C LEU A 87 16.66 3.89 1.17
N GLU A 88 15.89 4.25 0.14
CA GLU A 88 15.73 5.65 -0.30
C GLU A 88 14.52 6.33 0.36
N ALA A 89 13.44 5.59 0.59
CA ALA A 89 12.20 6.15 1.11
C ALA A 89 12.06 6.00 2.62
N LEU A 90 12.28 4.82 3.19
CA LEU A 90 12.20 4.57 4.64
C LEU A 90 13.49 5.02 5.35
N GLY A 91 14.64 4.51 4.92
CA GLY A 91 15.95 4.79 5.53
C GLY A 91 16.02 4.26 6.97
N ASP A 92 16.26 5.14 7.94
CA ASP A 92 16.29 4.80 9.38
C ASP A 92 15.03 5.28 10.12
N LYS A 93 14.04 5.83 9.41
CA LYS A 93 12.82 6.37 10.01
C LYS A 93 11.93 5.25 10.54
N PRO A 94 11.19 5.45 11.65
CA PRO A 94 10.27 4.43 12.15
C PRO A 94 9.08 4.20 11.20
N TYR A 95 8.66 5.24 10.46
CA TYR A 95 7.63 5.24 9.43
C TYR A 95 8.09 6.02 8.19
N PHE A 96 7.44 5.82 7.04
CA PHE A 96 7.69 6.63 5.86
C PHE A 96 7.27 8.10 6.08
N GLY A 97 6.26 8.33 6.90
CA GLY A 97 5.89 9.66 7.40
C GLY A 97 6.88 10.29 8.40
N GLY A 98 8.01 9.64 8.69
CA GLY A 98 8.98 10.08 9.70
C GLY A 98 8.70 9.46 11.05
N GLU A 99 8.55 10.29 12.08
CA GLU A 99 8.24 9.84 13.44
C GLU A 99 6.81 9.30 13.57
N ASN A 100 5.92 9.72 12.68
CA ASN A 100 4.51 9.35 12.69
C ASN A 100 4.14 8.56 11.44
N PHE A 101 3.16 7.67 11.60
CA PHE A 101 2.54 6.93 10.51
C PHE A 101 1.78 7.89 9.58
N GLY A 102 2.02 7.82 8.27
CA GLY A 102 1.48 8.75 7.29
C GLY A 102 1.02 8.10 5.99
N PHE A 103 0.89 8.94 4.96
CA PHE A 103 0.29 8.59 3.67
C PHE A 103 0.98 7.42 2.95
N VAL A 104 2.30 7.44 2.90
CA VAL A 104 3.09 6.38 2.25
C VAL A 104 3.00 5.07 3.04
N ASP A 105 2.90 5.16 4.38
CA ASP A 105 2.71 3.96 5.21
C ASP A 105 1.36 3.30 4.91
N ILE A 106 0.29 4.09 4.76
CA ILE A 106 -1.03 3.59 4.34
C ILE A 106 -0.96 2.95 2.96
N ALA A 107 -0.27 3.61 2.02
CA ALA A 107 -0.11 3.08 0.67
C ALA A 107 0.59 1.71 0.69
N LEU A 108 1.69 1.55 1.45
CA LEU A 108 2.46 0.31 1.40
C LEU A 108 1.89 -0.81 2.29
N ILE A 109 1.35 -0.51 3.47
CA ILE A 109 1.03 -1.54 4.47
C ILE A 109 -0.11 -2.45 4.02
N THR A 110 -0.96 -1.97 3.11
CA THR A 110 -2.01 -2.80 2.49
C THR A 110 -1.45 -3.85 1.53
N PHE A 111 -0.19 -3.71 1.10
CA PHE A 111 0.49 -4.63 0.20
C PHE A 111 1.42 -5.61 0.93
N SER A 112 1.69 -5.43 2.24
CA SER A 112 2.79 -6.09 2.95
C SER A 112 2.52 -7.55 3.36
N ASN A 113 2.14 -8.41 2.42
CA ASN A 113 2.02 -9.87 2.65
C ASN A 113 3.14 -10.65 1.94
N PHE A 114 4.32 -10.05 1.77
CA PHE A 114 5.47 -10.66 1.10
C PHE A 114 6.44 -11.30 2.12
N SER A 115 6.91 -12.52 1.84
CA SER A 115 7.97 -13.18 2.60
C SER A 115 9.36 -12.63 2.20
N ILE A 116 9.65 -11.39 2.58
CA ILE A 116 10.88 -10.64 2.17
C ILE A 116 11.90 -10.49 3.31
N GLU A 117 11.77 -11.29 4.36
CA GLU A 117 12.51 -11.11 5.62
C GLU A 117 14.02 -11.17 5.49
N ALA A 118 14.54 -11.99 4.59
CA ALA A 118 15.98 -12.06 4.34
C ALA A 118 16.54 -10.84 3.58
N GLU A 119 15.69 -10.11 2.85
CA GLU A 119 16.12 -9.14 1.84
C GLU A 119 15.84 -7.69 2.24
N CYS A 120 14.75 -7.45 2.98
CA CYS A 120 14.35 -6.10 3.43
C CYS A 120 14.03 -6.09 4.93
N PRO A 121 15.03 -6.24 5.82
CA PRO A 121 14.82 -6.39 7.25
C PRO A 121 14.23 -5.14 7.93
N LYS A 122 14.50 -3.94 7.42
CA LYS A 122 13.94 -2.70 7.98
C LYS A 122 12.48 -2.52 7.57
N LEU A 123 12.11 -2.93 6.35
CA LEU A 123 10.70 -2.98 5.94
C LEU A 123 9.92 -3.99 6.77
N ILE A 124 10.48 -5.15 7.11
CA ILE A 124 9.82 -6.07 8.03
C ILE A 124 9.65 -5.45 9.42
N ALA A 125 10.70 -4.82 9.95
CA ALA A 125 10.62 -4.13 11.23
C ALA A 125 9.56 -3.00 11.19
N TRP A 126 9.47 -2.27 10.08
CA TRP A 126 8.43 -1.27 9.83
C TRP A 126 7.02 -1.89 9.79
N GLY A 127 6.81 -2.97 9.04
CA GLY A 127 5.53 -3.67 8.95
C GLY A 127 5.06 -4.16 10.32
N ASN A 128 5.97 -4.76 11.10
CA ASN A 128 5.70 -5.19 12.47
C ASN A 128 5.29 -4.03 13.38
N ARG A 129 5.96 -2.86 13.26
CA ARG A 129 5.56 -1.64 13.99
C ARG A 129 4.17 -1.16 13.56
N CYS A 130 3.90 -1.12 12.26
CA CYS A 130 2.60 -0.75 11.72
C CYS A 130 1.48 -1.64 12.25
N MET A 131 1.72 -2.95 12.38
CA MET A 131 0.76 -3.91 12.94
C MET A 131 0.48 -3.74 14.44
N GLN A 132 1.35 -3.05 15.19
CA GLN A 132 1.05 -2.68 16.58
C GLN A 132 -0.02 -1.58 16.69
N ARG A 133 -0.32 -0.87 15.59
CA ARG A 133 -1.36 0.15 15.57
C ARG A 133 -2.72 -0.51 15.46
N GLU A 134 -3.65 -0.09 16.32
CA GLU A 134 -5.04 -0.57 16.31
C GLU A 134 -5.72 -0.33 14.96
N SER A 135 -5.45 0.82 14.32
CA SER A 135 -5.99 1.15 13.00
C SER A 135 -5.57 0.13 11.93
N THR A 136 -4.33 -0.35 11.99
CA THR A 136 -3.77 -1.26 11.00
C THR A 136 -4.24 -2.68 11.26
N SER A 137 -4.10 -3.17 12.50
CA SER A 137 -4.43 -4.55 12.87
C SER A 137 -5.91 -4.89 12.75
N LYS A 138 -6.80 -3.90 12.89
CA LYS A 138 -8.24 -4.08 12.63
C LYS A 138 -8.62 -3.99 11.16
N SER A 139 -7.81 -3.33 10.33
CA SER A 139 -8.15 -3.06 8.92
C SER A 139 -7.59 -4.12 7.99
N LEU A 140 -6.44 -4.71 8.32
CA LEU A 140 -5.81 -5.73 7.49
C LEU A 140 -6.39 -7.12 7.81
N PRO A 141 -6.79 -7.90 6.79
CA PRO A 141 -7.22 -9.26 7.00
C PRO A 141 -6.06 -10.15 7.42
N ASP A 142 -6.40 -11.27 8.06
CA ASP A 142 -5.43 -12.29 8.44
C ASP A 142 -4.65 -12.79 7.20
N PRO A 143 -3.31 -12.91 7.26
CA PRO A 143 -2.49 -13.36 6.14
C PRO A 143 -2.94 -14.68 5.51
N TYR A 144 -3.45 -15.64 6.31
CA TYR A 144 -3.96 -16.91 5.80
C TYR A 144 -5.26 -16.72 5.00
N LYS A 145 -6.12 -15.80 5.43
CA LYS A 145 -7.35 -15.46 4.67
C LYS A 145 -7.03 -14.82 3.32
N ILE A 146 -5.99 -14.00 3.26
CA ILE A 146 -5.51 -13.43 1.99
C ILE A 146 -4.98 -14.54 1.08
N TYR A 147 -4.16 -15.45 1.62
CA TYR A 147 -3.63 -16.58 0.87
C TYR A 147 -4.75 -17.48 0.31
N GLU A 148 -5.75 -17.81 1.12
CA GLU A 148 -6.93 -18.56 0.67
C GLU A 148 -7.71 -17.83 -0.42
N LEU A 149 -7.88 -16.51 -0.29
CA LEU A 149 -8.55 -15.68 -1.31
C LEU A 149 -7.79 -15.73 -2.65
N ILE A 150 -6.47 -15.59 -2.62
CA ILE A 150 -5.63 -15.65 -3.83
C ILE A 150 -5.70 -17.03 -4.47
N LEU A 151 -5.60 -18.11 -3.69
CA LEU A 151 -5.75 -19.47 -4.20
C LEU A 151 -7.12 -19.70 -4.85
N ASN A 152 -8.19 -19.20 -4.24
CA ASN A 152 -9.53 -19.33 -4.78
C ASN A 152 -9.71 -18.49 -6.05
N TYR A 153 -9.16 -17.28 -6.09
CA TYR A 153 -9.18 -16.41 -7.26
C TYR A 153 -8.46 -17.05 -8.46
N ARG A 154 -7.24 -17.58 -8.25
CA ARG A 154 -6.49 -18.33 -9.27
C ARG A 154 -7.28 -19.52 -9.81
N LYS A 155 -7.99 -20.26 -8.94
CA LYS A 155 -8.87 -21.37 -9.38
C LYS A 155 -10.06 -20.89 -10.23
N HIS A 156 -10.56 -19.67 -10.02
CA HIS A 156 -11.73 -19.12 -10.74
C HIS A 156 -11.35 -18.46 -12.07
N LEU A 157 -10.09 -18.10 -12.26
CA LEU A 157 -9.56 -17.67 -13.56
C LEU A 157 -9.41 -18.85 -14.55
N GLY A 158 -9.64 -20.08 -14.08
CA GLY A 158 -9.56 -21.31 -14.87
C GLY A 158 -8.17 -21.94 -14.80
N PRO A 159 -8.05 -23.28 -14.96
CA PRO A 159 -6.77 -23.89 -15.25
C PRO A 159 -6.35 -23.51 -16.67
N GLU A 160 -5.05 -23.26 -16.87
CA GLU A 160 -4.41 -23.47 -18.18
C GLU A 160 -4.64 -24.91 -18.67
#